data_AF-A9CZD7-F1
#
_entry.id   AF-A9CZD7-F1
#
_cell.length_a   1.000
_cell.length_b   1.000
_cell.length_c   1.000
_cell.angle_alpha   90.00
_cell.angle_beta   90.00
_cell.angle_gamma   90.00
#
_symmetry.space_group_name_H-M   'P 1'
#
loop_
_entity.id
_entity.type
_entity.pdbx_description
1 polymer ?
#
loop_
_entity_poly.entity_id
_entity_poly.type
_entity_poly.pdbx_seq_one_letter_code
_entity_poly.pdbx_strand_id
1 'polypeptide(L)' 'MQNNKLNQFENIVAVGGGHGLGRVLSSLSFLGAKLTGVVATTDNGGSTGRLR' A
#
# COMPACT_ATOMS: atom_id res chain seq x y z
N MET A 1 -14.68 6.49 -20.33
CA MET A 1 -13.61 6.13 -19.39
C MET A 1 -13.92 6.78 -18.06
N GLN A 2 -13.98 6.03 -16.97
CA GLN A 2 -14.33 6.59 -15.65
C GLN A 2 -13.34 7.71 -15.29
N ASN A 3 -13.87 8.89 -14.93
CA ASN A 3 -13.10 9.98 -14.35
C ASN A 3 -12.58 9.52 -12.98
N ASN A 4 -11.43 8.86 -13.00
CA ASN A 4 -10.79 8.40 -11.78
C ASN A 4 -10.14 9.63 -11.12
N LYS A 5 -10.87 10.28 -10.19
CA LYS A 5 -10.41 11.48 -9.47
C LYS A 5 -9.01 11.31 -8.87
N LEU A 6 -8.59 10.07 -8.62
CA LEU A 6 -7.26 9.75 -8.12
C LEU A 6 -6.13 10.09 -9.10
N ASN A 7 -6.37 10.08 -10.41
CA ASN A 7 -5.34 10.40 -11.41
C ASN A 7 -4.92 11.87 -11.42
N GLN A 8 -5.71 12.76 -10.81
CA GLN A 8 -5.38 14.19 -10.70
C GLN A 8 -4.26 14.46 -9.69
N PHE A 9 -3.95 13.49 -8.82
CA PHE A 9 -2.88 13.60 -7.84
C PHE A 9 -1.59 13.02 -8.41
N GLU A 10 -0.48 13.73 -8.21
CA GLU A 10 0.84 13.28 -8.67
C GLU A 10 1.46 12.24 -7.73
N ASN A 11 1.14 12.30 -6.43
CA ASN A 11 1.65 11.38 -5.42
C ASN A 11 0.52 10.93 -4.50
N ILE A 12 0.38 9.62 -4.31
CA ILE A 12 -0.59 8.98 -3.41
C ILE A 12 0.18 8.04 -2.49
N VAL A 13 0.01 8.23 -1.18
CA VAL A 13 0.68 7.43 -0.15
C VAL A 13 -0.34 6.62 0.63
N ALA A 14 -0.21 5.30 0.60
CA ALA A 14 -0.98 4.39 1.45
C ALA A 14 -0.12 3.97 2.65
N VAL A 15 -0.58 4.27 3.87
CA VAL A 15 0.12 3.96 5.13
C VAL A 15 -0.64 2.86 5.86
N GLY A 16 0.05 1.82 6.32
CA GLY A 16 -0.60 0.73 7.06
C GLY A 16 0.30 -0.49 7.22
N GLY A 17 -0.29 -1.69 7.20
CA GLY A 17 0.45 -2.94 7.31
C GLY A 17 -0.36 -4.17 6.92
N GLY A 18 0.30 -5.32 6.96
CA GLY A 18 -0.31 -6.63 6.71
C GLY A 18 -0.99 -6.77 5.35
N HIS A 19 -1.87 -7.76 5.27
CA HIS A 19 -2.59 -8.11 4.03
C HIS A 19 -3.53 -7.00 3.55
N GLY A 20 -4.08 -6.19 4.47
CA GLY A 20 -5.01 -5.11 4.14
C GLY A 20 -4.35 -4.06 3.24
N LEU A 21 -3.16 -3.58 3.63
CA LEU A 21 -2.40 -2.64 2.81
C LEU A 21 -2.02 -3.25 1.45
N GLY A 22 -1.60 -4.53 1.42
CA GLY A 22 -1.29 -5.23 0.17
C GLY A 22 -2.47 -5.26 -0.81
N ARG A 23 -3.70 -5.49 -0.31
CA ARG A 23 -4.92 -5.45 -1.13
C ARG A 23 -5.23 -4.05 -1.66
N VAL A 24 -5.04 -3.01 -0.84
CA VAL A 24 -5.20 -1.61 -1.26
C VAL A 24 -4.20 -1.24 -2.34
N LEU A 25 -2.93 -1.61 -2.19
CA LEU A 25 -1.91 -1.35 -3.21
C LEU A 25 -2.23 -2.09 -4.51
N SER A 26 -2.72 -3.33 -4.42
CA SER A 26 -3.13 -4.11 -5.60
C SER A 26 -4.30 -3.46 -6.35
N SER A 27 -5.32 -2.96 -5.64
CA SER A 27 -6.48 -2.31 -6.28
C SER A 27 -6.14 -0.95 -6.89
N LEU A 28 -5.13 -0.27 -6.34
CA LEU A 28 -4.62 1.02 -6.82
C LEU A 28 -3.45 0.91 -7.80
N SER A 29 -3.05 -0.30 -8.19
CA SER A 29 -1.89 -0.55 -9.06
C SER A 29 -1.89 0.21 -10.39
N PHE A 30 -3.07 0.59 -10.90
CA PHE A 30 -3.22 1.42 -12.09
C PHE A 30 -2.59 2.82 -11.97
N LEU A 31 -2.30 3.28 -10.75
CA LEU A 31 -1.62 4.56 -10.48
C LEU A 31 -0.11 4.48 -10.76
N GLY A 32 0.46 3.27 -10.89
CA GLY A 32 1.87 3.06 -11.23
C GLY A 32 2.82 3.80 -10.28
N ALA A 33 3.77 4.55 -10.85
CA ALA A 33 4.79 5.29 -10.12
C ALA A 33 4.23 6.36 -9.16
N LYS A 34 2.96 6.77 -9.30
CA LYS A 34 2.32 7.74 -8.40
C LYS A 34 1.94 7.12 -7.04
N LEU A 35 1.93 5.80 -6.92
CA LEU A 35 1.52 5.09 -5.71
C LEU A 35 2.73 4.64 -4.88
N THR A 36 2.77 5.08 -3.62
CA THR A 36 3.77 4.65 -2.64
C THR A 36 3.09 3.96 -1.45
N GLY A 37 3.65 2.84 -0.99
CA GLY A 37 3.24 2.16 0.23
C GLY A 37 4.24 2.38 1.37
N VAL A 38 3.75 2.82 2.53
CA VAL A 38 4.53 2.90 3.78
C VAL A 38 4.02 1.83 4.73
N VAL A 39 4.88 0.86 5.05
CA VAL A 39 4.51 -0.35 5.80
C VAL A 39 5.06 -0.28 7.23
N ALA A 40 4.19 -0.47 8.22
CA ALA A 40 4.59 -0.61 9.61
C ALA A 40 5.32 -1.95 9.82
N THR A 41 6.54 -1.89 10.34
CA THR A 41 7.38 -3.06 10.67
C THR A 41 7.46 -3.26 12.18
N THR A 42 6.36 -3.09 12.90
CA THR A 42 6.30 -3.27 14.36
C THR A 42 5.81 -4.66 14.78
N ASP A 43 5.40 -5.49 13.82
CA ASP A 43 4.88 -6.84 14.09
C ASP A 43 5.99 -7.79 14.57
N ASN A 44 5.74 -8.48 15.68
CA ASN A 44 6.63 -9.45 16.30
C ASN A 44 5.98 -10.84 16.40
N GLY A 45 4.85 -11.08 15.69
CA GLY A 45 4.18 -12.37 15.64
C GLY A 45 4.62 -13.24 14.45
N GLY A 46 4.29 -14.54 14.51
CA GLY A 46 4.40 -15.46 13.37
C GLY A 46 5.81 -15.61 12.79
N SER A 47 5.90 -15.66 11.45
CA SER A 47 7.18 -15.77 10.73
C SER A 47 8.05 -14.54 10.93
N THR A 48 7.47 -13.34 10.96
CA THR A 48 8.16 -12.09 11.24
C THR A 48 8.81 -12.15 12.62
N GLY A 49 8.05 -12.52 13.65
CA GLY A 49 8.55 -12.70 15.01
C GLY A 49 9.64 -13.75 15.16
N ARG A 50 9.62 -14.80 14.33
CA ARG A 50 10.66 -15.85 14.34
C ARG A 50 11.98 -15.40 13.71
N LEU A 51 11.95 -14.42 12.81
CA LEU A 51 13.15 -13.92 12.10
C LEU A 51 13.76 -12.67 12.74
N ARG A 52 12.99 -11.94 13.55
CA ARG A 52 13.48 -10.78 14.30
C ARG A 52 14.33 -11.19 15.49
#